data_AF-A0A7S2RUD0-F1
#
_entry.id   AF-A0A7S2RUD0-F1
#
_cell.length_a   1.000
_cell.length_b   1.000
_cell.length_c   1.000
_cell.angle_alpha   90.00
_cell.angle_beta   90.00
_cell.angle_gamma   90.00
#
_symmetry.space_group_name_H-M   'P 1'
#
loop_
_entity.id
_entity.type
_entity.pdbx_description
1 polymer ?
#
loop_
_entity_poly.entity_id
_entity_poly.type
_entity_poly.pdbx_seq_one_letter_code
_entity_poly.pdbx_strand_id
1 'polypeptide(L)'
;IRTAHDALTHYLRKYRSRLSQDNVRYVGQVLQVLKALLRFLTRLKAPSAEGVARGHHTEALHASSRASARPAAGRVAGQRGTREMEDKSIYTINDFVFEAGIDNVNLIKLDRYLNVSELPRKLLGFLHLDEASGATQGLGSPGDSSEVPGGGGGQEHASGAAISSSVGSTASPPTPRSHVSPLSTIQRFLGSLTHADADGRVVLWRDADDDAWHAKFIVLNPAVHFQQVVDEAHAVVLVGGTMQPFEHVIQNLFPSVPQSRLHTFTCGHVIAPENIRPLAVARGPTNVRFDFRFQSRATPEQLDELGRLLVNVCTVTPAGVVCFLPSYDYERKAVDHWTLQGTLRRLKERKRVFREPRSSADVDAVLASYSQAIANCENPRPGSAVTGALLFCVVGAKMSEGINFSDDLARCVVMVGLPYPDRSDPELQQKMAFLDSRPRGASGAAASPAQSAGSEYYENLCMRAVNQSIGRAIRHINDYAAILLVDHRYASRDAVARKLPGWIAGELRNAASFGAVVAGLSEFFRDKA
;
A
#
# COMPACT_ATOMS: atom_id res chain seq x y z
N ILE A 1 -14.49 -10.00 17.39
CA ILE A 1 -14.31 -10.25 18.86
C ILE A 1 -15.52 -10.96 19.48
N ARG A 2 -16.75 -10.43 19.34
CA ARG A 2 -17.98 -11.03 19.92
C ARG A 2 -18.17 -12.51 19.55
N THR A 3 -18.09 -12.84 18.26
CA THR A 3 -18.18 -14.23 17.78
C THR A 3 -17.19 -15.18 18.46
N ALA A 4 -15.93 -14.75 18.65
CA ALA A 4 -14.92 -15.56 19.32
C ALA A 4 -15.23 -15.75 20.81
N HIS A 5 -15.74 -14.71 21.49
CA HIS A 5 -16.16 -14.77 22.88
C HIS A 5 -17.31 -15.76 23.08
N ASP A 6 -18.33 -15.68 22.23
CA ASP A 6 -19.54 -16.51 22.36
C ASP A 6 -19.23 -17.98 22.02
N ALA A 7 -18.48 -18.21 20.95
CA ALA A 7 -17.99 -19.53 20.58
C ALA A 7 -17.15 -20.16 21.69
N LEU A 8 -16.19 -19.42 22.25
CA LEU A 8 -15.31 -19.94 23.29
C LEU A 8 -16.05 -20.17 24.61
N THR A 9 -17.05 -19.34 24.90
CA THR A 9 -17.95 -19.55 26.06
C THR A 9 -18.74 -20.83 25.89
N HIS A 10 -19.28 -21.09 24.70
CA HIS A 10 -20.02 -22.31 24.41
C HIS A 10 -19.12 -23.55 24.48
N TYR A 11 -17.92 -23.47 23.89
CA TYR A 11 -16.89 -24.51 23.97
C TYR A 11 -16.54 -24.85 25.42
N LEU A 12 -16.26 -23.83 26.25
CA LEU A 12 -15.91 -24.04 27.64
C LEU A 12 -17.06 -24.69 28.42
N ARG A 13 -18.32 -24.30 28.17
CA ARG A 13 -19.48 -24.93 28.83
C ARG A 13 -19.61 -26.42 28.47
N LYS A 14 -19.45 -26.77 27.19
CA LYS A 14 -19.60 -28.15 26.71
C LYS A 14 -18.48 -29.08 27.16
N TYR A 15 -17.24 -28.59 27.18
CA TYR A 15 -16.06 -29.41 27.47
C TYR A 15 -15.46 -29.19 28.87
N ARG A 16 -16.10 -28.41 29.75
CA ARG A 16 -15.55 -28.05 31.08
C ARG A 16 -15.08 -29.25 31.90
N SER A 17 -15.86 -30.33 31.91
CA SER A 17 -15.56 -31.55 32.67
C SER A 17 -14.46 -32.41 32.05
N ARG A 18 -14.12 -32.17 30.78
CA ARG A 18 -13.13 -32.94 30.01
C ARG A 18 -11.79 -32.22 29.87
N LEU A 19 -11.74 -30.92 30.19
CA LEU A 19 -10.51 -30.13 30.15
C LEU A 19 -9.76 -30.25 31.48
N SER A 20 -8.42 -30.28 31.40
CA SER A 20 -7.59 -30.15 32.59
C SER A 20 -7.82 -28.80 33.29
N GLN A 21 -7.54 -28.73 34.59
CA GLN A 21 -7.71 -27.50 35.37
C GLN A 21 -6.93 -26.32 34.77
N ASP A 22 -5.71 -26.57 34.28
CA ASP A 22 -4.90 -25.55 33.60
C ASP A 22 -5.56 -25.05 32.30
N ASN A 23 -6.11 -25.95 31.48
CA ASN A 23 -6.83 -25.58 30.27
C ASN A 23 -8.06 -24.74 30.58
N VAL A 24 -8.83 -25.10 31.62
CA VAL A 24 -9.98 -24.31 32.07
C VAL A 24 -9.55 -22.91 32.50
N ARG A 25 -8.43 -22.78 33.23
CA ARG A 25 -7.87 -21.50 33.66
C ARG A 25 -7.45 -20.63 32.47
N TYR A 26 -6.67 -21.16 31.54
CA TYR A 26 -6.20 -20.39 30.37
C TYR A 26 -7.36 -19.99 29.45
N VAL A 27 -8.30 -20.89 29.17
CA VAL A 27 -9.52 -20.54 28.41
C VAL A 27 -10.32 -19.44 29.12
N GLY A 28 -10.41 -19.49 30.45
CA GLY A 28 -11.00 -18.42 31.26
C GLY A 28 -10.29 -17.07 31.12
N GLN A 29 -8.95 -17.07 31.09
CA GLN A 29 -8.16 -15.87 30.84
C GLN A 29 -8.39 -15.30 29.43
N VAL A 30 -8.46 -16.14 28.40
CA VAL A 30 -8.82 -15.69 27.04
C VAL A 30 -10.20 -15.03 27.04
N LEU A 31 -11.20 -15.63 27.70
CA LEU A 31 -12.53 -15.03 27.82
C LEU A 31 -12.51 -13.68 28.57
N GLN A 32 -11.70 -13.55 29.62
CA GLN A 32 -11.51 -12.29 30.34
C GLN A 32 -10.94 -11.19 29.43
N VAL A 33 -9.91 -11.50 28.63
CA VAL A 33 -9.33 -10.58 27.65
C VAL A 33 -10.36 -10.16 26.60
N LEU A 34 -11.08 -11.12 26.01
CA LEU A 34 -12.13 -10.83 25.02
C LEU A 34 -13.23 -9.92 25.59
N LYS A 35 -13.64 -10.17 26.84
CA LYS A 35 -14.64 -9.35 27.53
C LYS A 35 -14.12 -7.95 27.87
N ALA A 36 -12.84 -7.82 28.23
CA ALA A 36 -12.19 -6.53 28.47
C ALA A 36 -12.15 -5.69 27.19
N LEU A 37 -11.69 -6.28 26.07
CA LEU A 37 -11.69 -5.62 24.76
C LEU A 37 -13.10 -5.18 24.31
N LEU A 38 -14.12 -6.03 24.48
CA LEU A 38 -15.51 -5.64 24.16
C LEU A 38 -15.99 -4.45 25.01
N ARG A 39 -15.67 -4.43 26.31
CA ARG A 39 -16.04 -3.31 27.20
C ARG A 39 -15.33 -2.03 26.79
N PHE A 40 -14.03 -2.11 26.48
CA PHE A 40 -13.24 -0.97 26.02
C PHE A 40 -13.84 -0.35 24.74
N LEU A 41 -14.07 -1.16 23.70
CA LEU A 41 -14.68 -0.68 22.44
C LEU A 41 -16.10 -0.11 22.63
N THR A 42 -16.85 -0.62 23.62
CA THR A 42 -18.18 -0.08 23.94
C THR A 42 -18.08 1.27 24.67
N ARG A 43 -17.08 1.48 25.53
CA ARG A 43 -16.84 2.77 26.20
C ARG A 43 -16.47 3.86 25.19
N LEU A 44 -15.66 3.53 24.18
CA LEU A 44 -15.33 4.44 23.09
C LEU A 44 -16.56 4.86 22.26
N LYS A 45 -17.64 4.07 22.27
CA LYS A 45 -18.90 4.37 21.57
C LYS A 45 -19.80 5.34 22.34
N ALA A 46 -19.65 5.47 23.66
CA ALA A 46 -20.48 6.38 24.44
C ALA A 46 -20.03 7.83 24.17
N PRO A 47 -20.90 8.71 23.62
CA PRO A 47 -20.56 10.12 23.56
C PRO A 47 -20.35 10.59 25.00
N SER A 48 -19.22 11.24 25.26
CA SER A 48 -18.93 11.89 26.53
C SER A 48 -19.96 12.99 26.78
N ALA A 49 -21.07 12.63 27.43
CA ALA A 49 -21.96 13.55 28.10
C ALA A 49 -21.25 14.02 29.38
N GLU A 50 -20.26 14.89 29.19
CA GLU A 50 -19.75 15.88 30.16
C GLU A 50 -18.43 16.42 29.62
N GLY A 51 -18.48 17.64 29.07
CA GLY A 51 -17.30 18.45 28.88
C GLY A 51 -16.73 18.81 30.24
N VAL A 52 -15.71 18.07 30.69
CA VAL A 52 -14.80 18.52 31.74
C VAL A 52 -13.39 18.18 31.31
N ALA A 53 -12.58 19.22 31.18
CA ALA A 53 -11.16 19.15 30.94
C ALA A 53 -10.49 18.15 31.90
N ARG A 54 -9.94 17.07 31.35
CA ARG A 54 -8.83 16.35 31.97
C ARG A 54 -7.69 16.34 30.97
N GLY A 55 -6.80 17.32 31.14
CA GLY A 55 -5.49 17.29 30.52
C GLY A 55 -4.73 16.08 31.04
N HIS A 56 -4.33 15.21 30.12
CA HIS A 56 -3.17 14.35 30.30
C HIS A 56 -2.27 14.59 29.10
N HIS A 57 -1.00 14.87 29.41
CA HIS A 57 0.02 15.37 28.51
C HIS A 57 0.17 14.54 27.24
N THR A 58 -0.39 15.05 26.14
CA THR A 58 0.16 14.83 24.80
C THR A 58 1.00 16.06 24.48
N GLU A 59 2.32 15.91 24.47
CA GLU A 59 3.23 16.98 24.06
C GLU A 59 3.04 17.26 22.57
N ALA A 60 2.16 18.21 22.27
CA ALA A 60 2.05 18.82 20.96
C ALA A 60 3.14 19.89 20.82
N LEU A 61 4.19 19.54 20.08
CA LEU A 61 5.18 20.50 19.56
C LEU A 61 4.51 21.44 18.55
N HIS A 62 4.08 22.61 19.00
CA HIS A 62 3.76 23.74 18.14
C HIS A 62 4.57 24.97 18.56
N ALA A 63 5.62 25.25 17.80
CA ALA A 63 6.34 26.52 17.85
C ALA A 63 5.60 27.59 17.02
N SER A 64 5.56 28.78 17.62
CA SER A 64 4.81 30.00 17.33
C SER A 64 4.96 30.62 15.93
N SER A 65 3.86 31.17 15.40
CA SER A 65 3.84 32.52 14.80
C SER A 65 2.39 33.02 14.66
N ARG A 66 2.08 34.13 15.33
CA ARG A 66 0.82 34.90 15.24
C ARG A 66 1.11 36.27 14.64
N ALA A 67 0.38 36.62 13.57
CA ALA A 67 -0.07 37.97 13.23
C ALA A 67 -1.24 37.78 12.23
N SER A 68 -2.50 37.93 12.67
CA SER A 68 -3.30 39.17 12.70
C SER A 68 -4.19 39.35 11.45
N ALA A 69 -5.46 39.67 11.73
CA ALA A 69 -6.52 40.20 10.86
C ALA A 69 -7.46 39.24 10.08
N ARG A 70 -8.69 39.11 10.62
CA ARG A 70 -9.98 38.93 9.91
C ARG A 70 -10.53 40.31 9.49
N PRO A 71 -11.58 40.49 8.64
CA PRO A 71 -12.77 39.63 8.38
C PRO A 71 -13.02 39.43 6.85
N ALA A 72 -14.08 38.85 6.27
CA ALA A 72 -15.50 38.73 6.59
C ALA A 72 -16.16 37.58 5.76
N ALA A 73 -17.44 37.35 6.04
CA ALA A 73 -18.28 36.22 5.64
C ALA A 73 -18.64 36.13 4.14
N GLY A 74 -18.89 34.89 3.70
CA GLY A 74 -19.56 34.56 2.44
C GLY A 74 -19.89 33.07 2.39
N ARG A 75 -21.08 32.69 2.88
CA ARG A 75 -21.64 31.33 2.75
C ARG A 75 -22.00 31.09 1.28
N VAL A 76 -21.44 30.03 0.69
CA VAL A 76 -22.02 29.39 -0.51
C VAL A 76 -22.03 27.88 -0.27
N ALA A 77 -23.22 27.31 -0.38
CA ALA A 77 -23.48 25.89 -0.29
C ALA A 77 -22.79 25.15 -1.45
N GLY A 78 -22.00 24.12 -1.12
CA GLY A 78 -21.26 23.31 -2.08
C GLY A 78 -21.22 21.86 -1.63
N GLN A 79 -21.60 20.97 -2.53
CA GLN A 79 -21.94 19.57 -2.35
C GLN A 79 -20.87 18.71 -1.65
N ARG A 80 -21.37 17.80 -0.81
CA ARG A 80 -20.68 16.67 -0.18
C ARG A 80 -19.87 15.87 -1.20
N GLY A 81 -18.57 15.77 -0.95
CA GLY A 81 -17.64 15.00 -1.77
C GLY A 81 -16.23 14.96 -1.17
N THR A 82 -16.14 14.81 0.15
CA THR A 82 -14.90 14.52 0.86
C THR A 82 -15.20 13.31 1.74
N ARG A 83 -14.54 12.17 1.47
CA ARG A 83 -14.52 11.08 2.44
C ARG A 83 -13.90 11.66 3.70
N GLU A 84 -14.73 11.80 4.72
CA GLU A 84 -14.34 12.33 6.02
C GLU A 84 -13.16 11.51 6.54
N MET A 85 -12.16 12.22 7.02
CA MET A 85 -10.99 11.65 7.67
C MET A 85 -11.50 10.89 8.89
N GLU A 86 -11.65 9.57 8.76
CA GLU A 86 -12.07 8.70 9.86
C GLU A 86 -11.20 9.00 11.08
N ASP A 87 -11.82 9.20 12.23
CA ASP A 87 -11.16 9.59 13.47
C ASP A 87 -10.30 8.41 13.98
N LYS A 88 -9.09 8.28 13.43
CA LYS A 88 -8.13 7.24 13.77
C LYS A 88 -7.47 7.59 15.10
N SER A 89 -7.72 6.79 16.12
CA SER A 89 -7.03 6.87 17.41
C SER A 89 -5.79 5.98 17.40
N ILE A 90 -4.63 6.53 17.79
CA ILE A 90 -3.36 5.80 17.87
C ILE A 90 -2.91 5.68 19.32
N TYR A 91 -2.56 4.47 19.72
CA TYR A 91 -2.08 4.15 21.06
C TYR A 91 -0.68 3.55 20.99
N THR A 92 0.12 3.80 22.03
CA THR A 92 1.26 2.93 22.35
C THR A 92 0.73 1.54 22.76
N ILE A 93 1.61 0.53 22.80
CA ILE A 93 1.18 -0.82 23.19
C ILE A 93 0.76 -0.80 24.66
N ASN A 94 1.55 -0.15 25.51
CA ASN A 94 1.29 -0.06 26.94
C ASN A 94 0.00 0.71 27.24
N ASP A 95 -0.22 1.87 26.59
CA ASP A 95 -1.45 2.64 26.79
C ASP A 95 -2.68 1.84 26.36
N PHE A 96 -2.61 1.15 25.21
CA PHE A 96 -3.70 0.30 24.76
C PHE A 96 -3.98 -0.85 25.75
N VAL A 97 -2.95 -1.54 26.22
CA VAL A 97 -3.07 -2.66 27.17
C VAL A 97 -3.67 -2.20 28.50
N PHE A 98 -3.28 -1.01 28.97
CA PHE A 98 -3.80 -0.40 30.19
C PHE A 98 -5.25 0.05 30.02
N GLU A 99 -5.57 0.84 28.99
CA GLU A 99 -6.93 1.34 28.75
C GLU A 99 -7.93 0.23 28.43
N ALA A 100 -7.49 -0.81 27.72
CA ALA A 100 -8.31 -1.99 27.47
C ALA A 100 -8.53 -2.84 28.73
N GLY A 101 -7.76 -2.62 29.81
CA GLY A 101 -7.84 -3.35 31.06
C GLY A 101 -7.38 -4.81 30.94
N ILE A 102 -6.33 -5.05 30.15
CA ILE A 102 -5.72 -6.37 29.92
C ILE A 102 -4.28 -6.46 30.43
N ASP A 103 -3.78 -5.41 31.08
CA ASP A 103 -2.49 -5.29 31.77
C ASP A 103 -2.23 -6.37 32.84
N ASN A 104 -3.30 -6.82 33.50
CA ASN A 104 -3.22 -7.85 34.54
C ASN A 104 -3.08 -9.28 33.99
N VAL A 105 -3.09 -9.46 32.66
CA VAL A 105 -2.97 -10.76 32.00
C VAL A 105 -1.59 -10.89 31.36
N ASN A 106 -0.89 -11.99 31.64
CA ASN A 106 0.38 -12.28 30.98
C ASN A 106 0.14 -12.72 29.52
N LEU A 107 0.16 -11.75 28.59
CA LEU A 107 -0.12 -11.96 27.17
C LEU A 107 0.88 -12.92 26.50
N ILE A 108 2.14 -12.96 26.96
CA ILE A 108 3.17 -13.89 26.43
C ILE A 108 2.80 -15.34 26.74
N LYS A 109 2.43 -15.64 28.00
CA LYS A 109 1.99 -16.98 28.40
C LYS A 109 0.70 -17.38 27.68
N LEU A 110 -0.21 -16.41 27.51
CA LEU A 110 -1.48 -16.63 26.82
C LEU A 110 -1.29 -16.96 25.34
N ASP A 111 -0.44 -16.21 24.64
CA ASP A 111 -0.12 -16.48 23.23
C ASP A 111 0.58 -17.83 23.07
N ARG A 112 1.56 -18.14 23.92
CA ARG A 112 2.19 -19.48 23.94
C ARG A 112 1.18 -20.59 24.16
N TYR A 113 0.24 -20.41 25.08
CA TYR A 113 -0.83 -21.38 25.32
C TYR A 113 -1.71 -21.57 24.08
N LEU A 114 -2.15 -20.48 23.44
CA LEU A 114 -2.99 -20.55 22.24
C LEU A 114 -2.29 -21.27 21.08
N ASN A 115 -0.98 -21.07 20.93
CA ASN A 115 -0.15 -21.78 19.96
C ASN A 115 -0.03 -23.28 20.28
N VAL A 116 0.38 -23.64 21.50
CA VAL A 116 0.62 -25.06 21.88
C VAL A 116 -0.67 -25.86 21.96
N SER A 117 -1.75 -25.27 22.46
CA SER A 117 -3.02 -25.97 22.63
C SER A 117 -3.81 -26.16 21.33
N GLU A 118 -3.43 -25.44 20.26
CA GLU A 118 -4.21 -25.28 19.02
C GLU A 118 -5.68 -24.90 19.28
N LEU A 119 -5.97 -24.18 20.36
CA LEU A 119 -7.33 -23.81 20.74
C LEU A 119 -8.11 -23.11 19.62
N PRO A 120 -7.54 -22.18 18.82
CA PRO A 120 -8.26 -21.60 17.69
C PRO A 120 -8.71 -22.63 16.65
N ARG A 121 -7.90 -23.67 16.39
CA ARG A 121 -8.23 -24.74 15.44
C ARG A 121 -9.31 -25.65 16.01
N LYS A 122 -9.21 -26.01 17.29
CA LYS A 122 -10.23 -26.77 18.02
C LYS A 122 -11.56 -26.03 18.05
N LEU A 123 -11.54 -24.72 18.27
CA LEU A 123 -12.74 -23.89 18.29
C LEU A 123 -13.42 -23.79 16.92
N LEU A 124 -12.63 -23.72 15.84
CA LEU A 124 -13.16 -23.74 14.47
C LEU A 124 -13.83 -25.08 14.16
N GLY A 125 -13.17 -26.20 14.49
CA GLY A 125 -13.77 -27.53 14.33
C GLY A 125 -15.05 -27.69 15.15
N PHE A 126 -15.07 -27.13 16.37
CA PHE A 126 -16.24 -27.11 17.22
C PHE A 126 -17.42 -26.35 16.58
N LEU A 127 -17.19 -25.17 16.03
CA LEU A 127 -18.22 -24.37 15.35
C LEU A 127 -18.83 -25.13 14.16
N HIS A 128 -18.00 -25.78 13.33
CA HIS A 128 -18.51 -26.58 12.22
C HIS A 128 -19.37 -27.77 12.67
N LEU A 129 -19.00 -28.42 13.77
CA LEU A 129 -19.77 -29.55 14.32
C LEU A 129 -21.10 -29.07 14.92
N ASP A 130 -21.11 -27.92 15.57
CA ASP A 130 -22.30 -27.36 16.19
C ASP A 130 -23.30 -26.83 15.14
N GLU A 131 -22.80 -26.23 14.06
CA GLU A 131 -23.61 -25.85 12.89
C GLU A 131 -24.20 -27.07 12.16
N ALA A 132 -23.41 -28.14 11.99
CA ALA A 132 -23.90 -29.39 11.42
C ALA A 132 -24.94 -30.09 12.31
N SER A 133 -24.78 -29.99 13.63
CA SER A 133 -25.73 -30.53 14.62
C SER A 133 -27.00 -29.66 14.74
N GLY A 134 -26.90 -28.36 14.49
CA GLY A 134 -28.04 -27.44 14.44
C GLY A 134 -28.84 -27.56 13.14
N ALA A 135 -28.18 -27.83 12.00
CA ALA A 135 -28.85 -28.06 10.71
C ALA A 135 -29.62 -29.40 10.66
N THR A 136 -29.23 -30.39 11.47
CA THR A 136 -29.90 -31.69 11.57
C THR A 136 -31.08 -31.70 12.56
N GLN A 137 -31.27 -30.65 13.37
CA GLN A 137 -32.44 -30.52 14.26
C GLN A 137 -33.69 -29.91 13.57
N GLY A 138 -33.62 -29.60 12.28
CA GLY A 138 -34.74 -29.10 11.47
C GLY A 138 -35.60 -30.19 10.79
N LEU A 139 -35.22 -31.46 10.88
CA LEU A 139 -35.98 -32.58 10.33
C LEU A 139 -36.10 -33.65 11.42
N GLY A 140 -37.35 -33.98 11.78
CA GLY A 140 -37.69 -34.81 12.93
C GLY A 140 -37.03 -36.19 12.94
N SER A 141 -36.88 -36.71 14.16
CA SER A 141 -36.47 -38.08 14.51
C SER A 141 -37.27 -39.15 13.74
N PRO A 142 -36.73 -40.38 13.54
CA PRO A 142 -36.64 -41.33 14.65
C PRO A 142 -35.40 -42.24 14.63
N GLY A 143 -35.16 -42.95 15.73
CA GLY A 143 -34.57 -44.30 15.68
C GLY A 143 -33.29 -44.51 16.47
N ASP A 144 -33.46 -45.20 17.59
CA ASP A 144 -32.47 -45.86 18.43
C ASP A 144 -31.64 -46.90 17.64
N SER A 145 -30.31 -46.90 17.79
CA SER A 145 -29.47 -48.11 17.87
C SER A 145 -27.98 -47.78 18.03
N SER A 146 -27.44 -48.37 19.08
CA SER A 146 -26.05 -48.62 19.40
C SER A 146 -25.26 -49.22 18.24
N GLU A 147 -24.02 -48.75 18.00
CA GLU A 147 -22.83 -49.60 17.78
C GLU A 147 -21.56 -48.77 17.52
N VAL A 148 -20.46 -49.24 18.11
CA VAL A 148 -19.06 -48.84 17.85
C VAL A 148 -18.39 -50.04 17.17
N PRO A 149 -17.64 -49.87 16.07
CA PRO A 149 -16.17 -50.08 16.11
C PRO A 149 -15.43 -49.10 15.15
N GLY A 150 -14.18 -48.69 15.36
CA GLY A 150 -12.96 -49.52 15.32
C GLY A 150 -12.23 -49.26 13.99
N GLY A 151 -10.98 -48.79 14.04
CA GLY A 151 -10.25 -48.23 12.89
C GLY A 151 -9.61 -49.23 11.92
N GLY A 152 -9.05 -48.70 10.83
CA GLY A 152 -8.20 -49.42 9.87
C GLY A 152 -8.19 -48.74 8.50
N GLY A 153 -7.01 -48.53 7.91
CA GLY A 153 -6.81 -47.69 6.72
C GLY A 153 -7.03 -48.36 5.36
N GLY A 154 -6.77 -47.61 4.27
CA GLY A 154 -6.51 -48.17 2.94
C GLY A 154 -7.27 -47.55 1.74
N GLN A 155 -6.56 -46.69 0.98
CA GLN A 155 -6.53 -46.51 -0.49
C GLN A 155 -7.79 -46.25 -1.37
N GLU A 156 -7.70 -45.11 -2.07
CA GLU A 156 -7.90 -44.85 -3.51
C GLU A 156 -8.96 -45.61 -4.35
N HIS A 157 -9.87 -44.87 -4.99
CA HIS A 157 -9.99 -44.83 -6.46
C HIS A 157 -10.96 -43.73 -6.95
N ALA A 158 -10.60 -43.11 -8.07
CA ALA A 158 -11.38 -42.11 -8.80
C ALA A 158 -12.30 -42.75 -9.84
N SER A 159 -13.48 -42.16 -10.06
CA SER A 159 -14.16 -42.12 -11.38
C SER A 159 -15.34 -41.15 -11.34
N GLY A 160 -15.40 -40.25 -12.33
CA GLY A 160 -16.49 -39.30 -12.50
C GLY A 160 -17.70 -39.85 -13.26
N ALA A 161 -18.85 -39.20 -13.08
CA ALA A 161 -19.94 -39.13 -14.06
C ALA A 161 -20.84 -37.94 -13.72
N ALA A 162 -21.13 -37.13 -14.74
CA ALA A 162 -22.09 -36.02 -14.71
C ALA A 162 -23.47 -36.53 -15.12
N ILE A 163 -24.54 -36.13 -14.42
CA ILE A 163 -25.92 -36.04 -14.95
C ILE A 163 -26.65 -34.83 -14.31
N SER A 164 -27.53 -34.26 -15.13
CA SER A 164 -28.19 -32.96 -15.21
C SER A 164 -29.33 -32.62 -14.21
N SER A 165 -29.43 -31.31 -13.93
CA SER A 165 -30.61 -30.42 -13.83
C SER A 165 -31.94 -30.88 -13.21
N SER A 166 -32.39 -30.13 -12.18
CA SER A 166 -33.76 -29.61 -12.11
C SER A 166 -33.84 -28.35 -11.22
N VAL A 167 -34.76 -27.45 -11.59
CA VAL A 167 -34.94 -26.06 -11.10
C VAL A 167 -35.96 -26.02 -9.95
N GLY A 168 -35.76 -25.16 -8.94
CA GLY A 168 -36.81 -24.82 -7.96
C GLY A 168 -36.40 -23.94 -6.77
N SER A 169 -36.53 -22.62 -6.96
CA SER A 169 -36.82 -21.52 -6.01
C SER A 169 -36.15 -21.34 -4.62
N THR A 170 -35.55 -20.15 -4.50
CA THR A 170 -35.59 -19.17 -3.39
C THR A 170 -35.18 -19.62 -1.98
N ALA A 171 -33.90 -19.46 -1.68
CA ALA A 171 -33.42 -19.10 -0.35
C ALA A 171 -32.20 -18.17 -0.49
N SER A 172 -32.15 -17.12 0.32
CA SER A 172 -31.07 -16.14 0.39
C SER A 172 -29.69 -16.83 0.50
N PRO A 173 -28.62 -16.30 -0.11
CA PRO A 173 -27.33 -16.98 -0.11
C PRO A 173 -26.80 -17.09 1.33
N PRO A 174 -26.28 -18.26 1.74
CA PRO A 174 -25.60 -18.40 3.01
C PRO A 174 -24.34 -17.53 3.00
N THR A 175 -24.08 -16.84 4.11
CA THR A 175 -22.86 -16.07 4.33
C THR A 175 -21.62 -16.91 4.01
N PRO A 176 -20.59 -16.34 3.34
CA PRO A 176 -19.41 -17.09 2.94
C PRO A 176 -18.73 -17.74 4.16
N ARG A 177 -18.47 -19.05 4.06
CA ARG A 177 -17.80 -19.85 5.09
C ARG A 177 -16.43 -19.22 5.39
N SER A 178 -16.25 -18.67 6.59
CA SER A 178 -14.92 -18.20 6.99
C SER A 178 -14.05 -19.41 7.34
N HIS A 179 -13.14 -19.79 6.45
CA HIS A 179 -12.12 -20.81 6.73
C HIS A 179 -11.14 -20.40 7.85
N VAL A 180 -11.26 -19.18 8.38
CA VAL A 180 -10.40 -18.60 9.41
C VAL A 180 -11.14 -18.59 10.75
N SER A 181 -10.56 -19.25 11.76
CA SER A 181 -11.07 -19.20 13.13
C SER A 181 -11.12 -17.76 13.64
N PRO A 182 -12.26 -17.25 14.14
CA PRO A 182 -12.35 -15.91 14.73
C PRO A 182 -11.35 -15.69 15.88
N LEU A 183 -10.98 -16.76 16.59
CA LEU A 183 -9.98 -16.70 17.66
C LEU A 183 -8.55 -16.61 17.11
N SER A 184 -8.27 -17.13 15.91
CA SER A 184 -6.93 -17.05 15.31
C SER A 184 -6.53 -15.62 14.95
N THR A 185 -7.47 -14.82 14.46
CA THR A 185 -7.24 -13.39 14.19
C THR A 185 -6.94 -12.62 15.46
N ILE A 186 -7.69 -12.91 16.54
CA ILE A 186 -7.49 -12.27 17.84
C ILE A 186 -6.18 -12.71 18.47
N GLN A 187 -5.83 -14.00 18.38
CA GLN A 187 -4.55 -14.49 18.85
C GLN A 187 -3.39 -13.73 18.19
N ARG A 188 -3.40 -13.61 16.85
CA ARG A 188 -2.35 -12.86 16.14
C ARG A 188 -2.25 -11.42 16.63
N PHE A 189 -3.38 -10.75 16.83
CA PHE A 189 -3.41 -9.40 17.38
C PHE A 189 -2.85 -9.34 18.81
N LEU A 190 -3.23 -10.26 19.70
CA LEU A 190 -2.68 -10.34 21.05
C LEU A 190 -1.17 -10.64 21.05
N GLY A 191 -0.70 -11.50 20.15
CA GLY A 191 0.72 -11.76 19.93
C GLY A 191 1.46 -10.49 19.50
N SER A 192 0.86 -9.65 18.65
CA SER A 192 1.42 -8.35 18.29
C SER A 192 1.58 -7.41 19.49
N LEU A 193 0.73 -7.49 20.51
CA LEU A 193 0.85 -6.71 21.74
C LEU A 193 1.97 -7.18 22.68
N THR A 194 2.67 -8.28 22.34
CA THR A 194 3.83 -8.76 23.13
C THR A 194 5.16 -8.11 22.73
N HIS A 195 5.16 -7.27 21.68
CA HIS A 195 6.33 -6.51 21.26
C HIS A 195 6.69 -5.43 22.30
N ALA A 196 7.93 -4.93 22.23
CA ALA A 196 8.30 -3.78 23.03
C ALA A 196 7.49 -2.55 22.61
N ASP A 197 7.18 -1.67 23.56
CA ASP A 197 6.31 -0.50 23.35
C ASP A 197 6.83 0.47 22.27
N ALA A 198 8.14 0.53 22.10
CA ALA A 198 8.78 1.32 21.05
C ALA A 198 8.60 0.72 19.64
N ASP A 199 8.34 -0.58 19.53
CA ASP A 199 8.41 -1.32 18.26
C ASP A 199 7.10 -1.31 17.46
N GLY A 200 5.99 -0.83 18.04
CA GLY A 200 4.71 -0.83 17.36
C GLY A 200 3.67 0.13 17.91
N ARG A 201 2.58 0.29 17.18
CA ARG A 201 1.42 1.12 17.56
C ARG A 201 0.13 0.37 17.29
N VAL A 202 -0.90 0.64 18.10
CA VAL A 202 -2.26 0.16 17.86
C VAL A 202 -3.09 1.30 17.29
N VAL A 203 -3.70 1.08 16.13
CA VAL A 203 -4.60 2.04 15.50
C VAL A 203 -6.02 1.50 15.56
N LEU A 204 -6.92 2.32 16.08
CA LEU A 204 -8.35 2.04 16.15
C LEU A 204 -9.10 3.06 15.31
N TRP A 205 -10.07 2.60 14.54
CA TRP A 205 -10.97 3.48 13.80
C TRP A 205 -12.32 2.82 13.65
N ARG A 206 -13.28 3.61 13.20
CA ARG A 206 -14.63 3.15 12.93
C ARG A 206 -14.97 3.47 11.49
N ASP A 207 -15.35 2.45 10.74
CA ASP A 207 -15.79 2.63 9.37
C ASP A 207 -17.26 3.09 9.39
N ALA A 208 -17.57 4.09 8.57
CA ALA A 208 -18.93 4.61 8.44
C ALA A 208 -19.87 3.61 7.76
N ASP A 209 -19.33 2.70 6.93
CA ASP A 209 -20.11 1.77 6.12
C ASP A 209 -20.61 0.55 6.92
N ASP A 210 -19.84 0.06 7.91
CA ASP A 210 -20.20 -1.12 8.71
C ASP A 210 -20.53 -0.83 10.19
N ASP A 211 -20.40 0.43 10.62
CA ASP A 211 -20.60 0.89 12.00
C ASP A 211 -19.76 0.13 13.05
N ALA A 212 -18.74 -0.61 12.62
CA ALA A 212 -17.91 -1.50 13.44
C ALA A 212 -16.55 -0.88 13.77
N TRP A 213 -16.00 -1.30 14.90
CA TRP A 213 -14.65 -0.94 15.31
C TRP A 213 -13.63 -1.83 14.61
N HIS A 214 -12.65 -1.19 13.99
CA HIS A 214 -11.50 -1.82 13.36
C HIS A 214 -10.25 -1.54 14.19
N ALA A 215 -9.37 -2.52 14.23
CA ALA A 215 -8.10 -2.43 14.95
C ALA A 215 -6.97 -2.96 14.07
N LYS A 216 -5.86 -2.24 14.04
CA LYS A 216 -4.65 -2.61 13.30
C LYS A 216 -3.43 -2.41 14.20
N PHE A 217 -2.50 -3.35 14.14
CA PHE A 217 -1.18 -3.17 14.72
C PHE A 217 -0.20 -2.75 13.63
N ILE A 218 0.59 -1.71 13.87
CA ILE A 218 1.61 -1.20 12.97
C ILE A 218 2.97 -1.49 13.57
N VAL A 219 3.81 -2.22 12.83
CA VAL A 219 5.20 -2.45 13.19
C VAL A 219 6.03 -1.22 12.82
N LEU A 220 6.64 -0.60 13.83
CA LEU A 220 7.59 0.51 13.65
C LEU A 220 9.03 0.01 13.50
N ASN A 221 9.39 -1.09 14.17
CA ASN A 221 10.74 -1.63 14.16
C ASN A 221 10.82 -3.02 13.48
N PRO A 222 11.06 -3.08 12.16
CA PRO A 222 11.16 -4.37 11.47
C PRO A 222 12.44 -5.14 11.81
N ALA A 223 13.47 -4.48 12.36
CA ALA A 223 14.74 -5.13 12.69
C ALA A 223 14.58 -6.28 13.69
N VAL A 224 13.65 -6.16 14.65
CA VAL A 224 13.44 -7.19 15.69
C VAL A 224 13.02 -8.53 15.08
N HIS A 225 12.18 -8.47 14.04
CA HIS A 225 11.76 -9.66 13.31
C HIS A 225 12.85 -10.22 12.40
N PHE A 226 13.68 -9.33 11.84
CA PHE A 226 14.75 -9.73 10.94
C PHE A 226 15.99 -10.23 11.71
N GLN A 227 16.13 -9.90 12.99
CA GLN A 227 17.28 -10.24 13.81
C GLN A 227 17.52 -11.76 13.87
N GLN A 228 16.46 -12.56 14.01
CA GLN A 228 16.58 -14.01 14.03
C GLN A 228 17.23 -14.55 12.74
N VAL A 229 16.87 -13.99 11.58
CA VAL A 229 17.49 -14.36 10.29
C VAL A 229 18.96 -14.00 10.27
N VAL A 230 19.32 -12.84 10.82
CA VAL A 230 20.71 -12.37 10.91
C VAL A 230 21.56 -13.24 11.84
N ASP A 231 20.98 -13.72 12.95
CA ASP A 231 21.68 -14.49 13.98
C ASP A 231 21.86 -15.97 13.57
N GLU A 232 20.84 -16.56 12.93
CA GLU A 232 20.86 -17.99 12.56
C GLU A 232 21.56 -18.26 11.22
N ALA A 233 21.52 -17.31 10.28
CA ALA A 233 22.13 -17.50 8.96
C ALA A 233 23.65 -17.32 9.00
N HIS A 234 24.37 -18.18 8.28
CA HIS A 234 25.81 -18.00 8.06
C HIS A 234 26.13 -16.69 7.31
N ALA A 235 25.30 -16.36 6.30
CA ALA A 235 25.38 -15.12 5.55
C ALA A 235 23.98 -14.73 5.04
N VAL A 236 23.66 -13.42 5.10
CA VAL A 236 22.42 -12.86 4.55
C VAL A 236 22.77 -12.01 3.33
N VAL A 237 22.27 -12.40 2.16
CA VAL A 237 22.48 -11.68 0.90
C VAL A 237 21.15 -11.11 0.43
N LEU A 238 21.04 -9.78 0.42
CA LEU A 238 19.89 -9.08 -0.15
C LEU A 238 20.20 -8.64 -1.58
N VAL A 239 19.37 -9.08 -2.54
CA VAL A 239 19.51 -8.77 -3.96
C VAL A 239 18.22 -8.12 -4.45
N GLY A 240 18.32 -6.94 -5.08
CA GLY A 240 17.17 -6.26 -5.65
C GLY A 240 17.55 -5.10 -6.56
N GLY A 241 16.78 -4.92 -7.65
CA GLY A 241 17.05 -3.89 -8.66
C GLY A 241 16.71 -2.45 -8.25
N THR A 242 15.97 -2.26 -7.15
CA THR A 242 15.50 -0.94 -6.68
C THR A 242 15.83 -0.67 -5.21
N MET A 243 16.83 -1.37 -4.66
CA MET A 243 17.20 -1.25 -3.25
C MET A 243 17.91 0.07 -2.90
N GLN A 244 18.51 0.75 -3.87
CA GLN A 244 19.19 2.02 -3.62
C GLN A 244 18.20 3.15 -3.28
N PRO A 245 18.52 4.01 -2.28
CA PRO A 245 19.74 4.01 -1.45
C PRO A 245 19.77 2.92 -0.34
N PHE A 246 20.92 2.29 -0.12
CA PHE A 246 21.09 1.18 0.84
C PHE A 246 20.98 1.59 2.31
N GLU A 247 21.29 2.84 2.63
CA GLU A 247 21.30 3.37 4.00
C GLU A 247 19.98 3.07 4.72
N HIS A 248 18.86 3.26 4.02
CA HIS A 248 17.55 2.96 4.55
C HIS A 248 17.39 1.48 4.91
N VAL A 249 17.85 0.56 4.06
CA VAL A 249 17.74 -0.89 4.31
C VAL A 249 18.60 -1.27 5.51
N ILE A 250 19.82 -0.74 5.58
CA ILE A 250 20.76 -0.97 6.68
C ILE A 250 20.18 -0.47 8.00
N GLN A 251 19.72 0.78 8.06
CA GLN A 251 19.17 1.37 9.28
C GLN A 251 17.87 0.68 9.75
N ASN A 252 17.04 0.18 8.83
CA ASN A 252 15.77 -0.46 9.19
C ASN A 252 15.92 -1.94 9.55
N LEU A 253 16.79 -2.70 8.89
CA LEU A 253 16.87 -4.16 9.04
C LEU A 253 18.13 -4.63 9.78
N PHE A 254 19.23 -3.88 9.71
CA PHE A 254 20.52 -4.27 10.27
C PHE A 254 21.12 -3.26 11.26
N PRO A 255 20.32 -2.58 12.12
CA PRO A 255 20.85 -1.56 13.02
C PRO A 255 21.85 -2.10 14.05
N SER A 256 21.80 -3.39 14.35
CA SER A 256 22.67 -4.11 15.29
C SER A 256 23.95 -4.66 14.65
N VAL A 257 24.04 -4.68 13.31
CA VAL A 257 25.16 -5.29 12.59
C VAL A 257 26.31 -4.28 12.46
N PRO A 258 27.54 -4.61 12.91
CA PRO A 258 28.69 -3.74 12.73
C PRO A 258 28.98 -3.42 11.27
N GLN A 259 29.38 -2.17 10.97
CA GLN A 259 29.68 -1.74 9.60
C GLN A 259 30.75 -2.59 8.91
N SER A 260 31.71 -3.15 9.66
CA SER A 260 32.75 -4.05 9.13
C SER A 260 32.21 -5.35 8.52
N ARG A 261 30.98 -5.75 8.87
CA ARG A 261 30.29 -6.93 8.33
C ARG A 261 29.27 -6.58 7.24
N LEU A 262 29.06 -5.29 6.96
CA LEU A 262 28.11 -4.83 5.97
C LEU A 262 28.84 -4.54 4.66
N HIS A 263 28.54 -5.34 3.64
CA HIS A 263 29.07 -5.16 2.30
C HIS A 263 27.95 -4.71 1.37
N THR A 264 28.15 -3.59 0.68
CA THR A 264 27.24 -3.13 -0.38
C THR A 264 27.95 -3.25 -1.72
N PHE A 265 27.20 -3.71 -2.73
CA PHE A 265 27.67 -3.84 -4.09
C PHE A 265 26.59 -3.35 -5.04
N THR A 266 26.99 -2.67 -6.11
CA THR A 266 26.06 -2.17 -7.13
C THR A 266 26.68 -2.38 -8.50
N CYS A 267 25.94 -3.04 -9.37
CA CYS A 267 26.26 -3.10 -10.79
C CYS A 267 25.64 -1.90 -11.50
N GLY A 268 26.34 -1.39 -12.52
CA GLY A 268 25.71 -0.51 -13.51
C GLY A 268 24.55 -1.23 -14.21
N HIS A 269 23.67 -0.45 -14.84
CA HIS A 269 22.62 -1.03 -15.68
C HIS A 269 23.23 -1.55 -16.97
N VAL A 270 22.66 -2.64 -17.52
CA VAL A 270 23.14 -3.27 -18.76
C VAL A 270 22.87 -2.43 -20.02
N ILE A 271 22.21 -1.29 -19.91
CA ILE A 271 21.79 -0.48 -21.05
C ILE A 271 22.90 0.51 -21.42
N ALA A 272 23.17 0.65 -22.71
CA ALA A 272 24.11 1.65 -23.20
C ALA A 272 23.57 3.08 -22.96
N PRO A 273 24.40 4.06 -22.58
CA PRO A 273 23.97 5.45 -22.35
C PRO A 273 23.18 6.06 -23.52
N GLU A 274 23.54 5.72 -24.75
CA GLU A 274 22.88 6.17 -25.98
C GLU A 274 21.48 5.59 -26.17
N ASN A 275 21.12 4.52 -25.45
CA ASN A 275 19.80 3.89 -25.52
C ASN A 275 18.82 4.47 -24.48
N ILE A 276 19.26 5.37 -23.61
CA ILE A 276 18.37 6.06 -22.67
C ILE A 276 18.39 7.57 -22.91
N ARG A 277 17.23 8.22 -22.74
CA ARG A 277 17.15 9.68 -22.73
C ARG A 277 16.32 10.20 -21.56
N PRO A 278 16.93 10.34 -20.36
CA PRO A 278 16.26 10.94 -19.22
C PRO A 278 16.32 12.47 -19.28
N LEU A 279 15.16 13.12 -19.18
CA LEU A 279 14.97 14.57 -19.27
C LEU A 279 14.21 15.07 -18.04
N ALA A 280 14.80 16.00 -17.28
CA ALA A 280 14.07 16.74 -16.26
C ALA A 280 13.31 17.90 -16.91
N VAL A 281 11.97 17.85 -16.85
CA VAL A 281 11.08 18.82 -17.48
C VAL A 281 10.48 19.74 -16.42
N ALA A 282 11.13 20.89 -16.22
CA ALA A 282 10.70 21.86 -15.21
C ALA A 282 9.57 22.80 -15.67
N ARG A 283 9.40 22.97 -16.99
CA ARG A 283 8.45 23.91 -17.59
C ARG A 283 7.80 23.30 -18.83
N GLY A 284 6.55 23.67 -19.06
CA GLY A 284 5.78 23.20 -20.20
C GLY A 284 5.84 24.12 -21.44
N PRO A 285 5.01 23.82 -22.45
CA PRO A 285 5.01 24.52 -23.74
C PRO A 285 4.74 26.02 -23.69
N THR A 286 3.93 26.48 -22.72
CA THR A 286 3.60 27.90 -22.51
C THR A 286 4.49 28.55 -21.45
N ASN A 287 5.61 27.90 -21.09
CA ASN A 287 6.59 28.35 -20.09
C ASN A 287 6.08 28.34 -18.64
N VAL A 288 4.90 27.74 -18.40
CA VAL A 288 4.38 27.50 -17.04
C VAL A 288 5.30 26.49 -16.35
N ARG A 289 5.71 26.82 -15.12
CA ARG A 289 6.54 25.94 -14.29
C ARG A 289 5.70 24.79 -13.76
N PHE A 290 6.14 23.55 -13.97
CA PHE A 290 5.46 22.38 -13.42
C PHE A 290 5.69 22.26 -11.93
N ASP A 291 4.61 22.34 -11.16
CA ASP A 291 4.61 22.25 -9.70
C ASP A 291 3.43 21.39 -9.24
N PHE A 292 3.71 20.11 -9.01
CA PHE A 292 2.68 19.13 -8.65
C PHE A 292 2.53 18.92 -7.14
N ARG A 293 2.84 19.95 -6.33
CA ARG A 293 2.46 19.95 -4.90
C ARG A 293 0.94 20.00 -4.74
N PHE A 294 0.44 19.54 -3.60
CA PHE A 294 -1.01 19.40 -3.35
C PHE A 294 -1.83 20.67 -3.67
N GLN A 295 -1.28 21.84 -3.32
CA GLN A 295 -1.93 23.14 -3.48
C GLN A 295 -2.06 23.57 -4.95
N SER A 296 -1.10 23.21 -5.80
CA SER A 296 -1.00 23.69 -7.18
C SER A 296 -1.36 22.62 -8.22
N ARG A 297 -1.15 21.34 -7.93
CA ARG A 297 -1.24 20.26 -8.94
C ARG A 297 -2.53 20.23 -9.74
N ALA A 298 -3.66 20.54 -9.09
CA ALA A 298 -4.99 20.45 -9.69
C ALA A 298 -5.53 21.79 -10.21
N THR A 299 -4.70 22.85 -10.26
CA THR A 299 -5.10 24.12 -10.87
C THR A 299 -5.28 23.94 -12.39
N PRO A 300 -6.27 24.60 -13.03
CA PRO A 300 -6.49 24.51 -14.47
C PRO A 300 -5.22 24.76 -15.30
N GLU A 301 -4.38 25.71 -14.89
CA GLU A 301 -3.14 26.06 -15.59
C GLU A 301 -2.15 24.87 -15.63
N GLN A 302 -1.97 24.16 -14.52
CA GLN A 302 -1.12 22.96 -14.46
C GLN A 302 -1.70 21.80 -15.29
N LEU A 303 -3.02 21.60 -15.23
CA LEU A 303 -3.69 20.54 -15.99
C LEU A 303 -3.61 20.80 -17.49
N ASP A 304 -3.88 22.03 -17.93
CA ASP A 304 -3.75 22.43 -19.33
C ASP A 304 -2.32 22.27 -19.83
N GLU A 305 -1.35 22.73 -19.04
CA GLU A 305 0.06 22.67 -19.41
C GLU A 305 0.57 21.24 -19.54
N LEU A 306 0.17 20.36 -18.60
CA LEU A 306 0.48 18.93 -18.67
C LEU A 306 -0.17 18.30 -19.91
N GLY A 307 -1.41 18.66 -20.22
CA GLY A 307 -2.11 18.20 -21.42
C GLY A 307 -1.39 18.61 -22.71
N ARG A 308 -0.93 19.86 -22.80
CA ARG A 308 -0.13 20.34 -23.95
C ARG A 308 1.20 19.61 -24.06
N LEU A 309 1.89 19.33 -22.94
CA LEU A 309 3.11 18.52 -22.93
C LEU A 309 2.83 17.13 -23.50
N LEU A 310 1.78 16.45 -23.02
CA LEU A 310 1.46 15.09 -23.46
C LEU A 310 1.13 15.03 -24.95
N VAL A 311 0.42 16.02 -25.50
CA VAL A 311 0.14 16.07 -26.96
C VAL A 311 1.42 16.13 -27.78
N ASN A 312 2.38 16.96 -27.36
CA ASN A 312 3.67 17.09 -28.05
C ASN A 312 4.50 15.81 -27.93
N VAL A 313 4.59 15.23 -26.72
CA VAL A 313 5.31 13.97 -26.47
C VAL A 313 4.71 12.82 -27.30
N CYS A 314 3.38 12.70 -27.32
CA CYS A 314 2.68 11.70 -28.11
C CYS A 314 2.83 11.89 -29.63
N THR A 315 3.14 13.10 -30.08
CA THR A 315 3.37 13.40 -31.51
C THR A 315 4.74 12.90 -31.97
N VAL A 316 5.77 13.03 -31.13
CA VAL A 316 7.16 12.67 -31.50
C VAL A 316 7.56 11.24 -31.11
N THR A 317 6.88 10.65 -30.13
CA THR A 317 7.22 9.32 -29.62
C THR A 317 6.58 8.21 -30.48
N PRO A 318 7.34 7.21 -30.97
CA PRO A 318 6.78 6.03 -31.61
C PRO A 318 6.11 5.09 -30.60
N ALA A 319 5.21 4.22 -31.06
CA ALA A 319 4.65 3.13 -30.26
C ALA A 319 4.02 3.58 -28.91
N GLY A 320 4.40 2.96 -27.79
CA GLY A 320 3.84 3.13 -26.47
C GLY A 320 4.42 4.31 -25.66
N VAL A 321 3.51 5.11 -25.10
CA VAL A 321 3.80 6.09 -24.05
C VAL A 321 3.11 5.65 -22.76
N VAL A 322 3.83 5.62 -21.64
CA VAL A 322 3.28 5.34 -20.32
C VAL A 322 3.41 6.59 -19.44
N CYS A 323 2.28 7.12 -18.97
CA CYS A 323 2.24 8.33 -18.14
C CYS A 323 1.81 7.97 -16.72
N PHE A 324 2.74 8.07 -15.78
CA PHE A 324 2.51 7.81 -14.36
C PHE A 324 2.03 9.08 -13.65
N LEU A 325 0.86 8.97 -13.03
CA LEU A 325 0.19 10.02 -12.28
C LEU A 325 0.19 9.68 -10.78
N PRO A 326 0.21 10.68 -9.88
CA PRO A 326 0.43 10.45 -8.45
C PRO A 326 -0.74 9.77 -7.71
N SER A 327 -1.96 9.76 -8.27
CA SER A 327 -3.12 9.10 -7.65
C SER A 327 -4.26 8.93 -8.67
N TYR A 328 -5.16 7.97 -8.42
CA TYR A 328 -6.41 7.80 -9.19
C TYR A 328 -7.32 9.03 -9.16
N ASP A 329 -7.29 9.80 -8.06
CA ASP A 329 -8.11 11.01 -7.97
C ASP A 329 -7.56 12.15 -8.81
N TYR A 330 -6.24 12.29 -8.85
CA TYR A 330 -5.59 13.24 -9.73
C TYR A 330 -5.77 12.87 -11.20
N GLU A 331 -5.59 11.60 -11.54
CA GLU A 331 -5.80 11.07 -12.88
C GLU A 331 -7.22 11.36 -13.39
N ARG A 332 -8.24 11.07 -12.57
CA ARG A 332 -9.64 11.38 -12.90
C ARG A 332 -9.83 12.87 -13.18
N LYS A 333 -9.37 13.74 -12.27
CA LYS A 333 -9.48 15.20 -12.42
C LYS A 333 -8.81 15.69 -13.71
N ALA A 334 -7.62 15.17 -14.03
CA ALA A 334 -6.90 15.54 -15.24
C ALA A 334 -7.65 15.10 -16.50
N VAL A 335 -8.12 13.85 -16.55
CA VAL A 335 -8.88 13.33 -17.70
C VAL A 335 -10.21 14.04 -17.88
N ASP A 336 -10.94 14.33 -16.81
CA ASP A 336 -12.21 15.07 -16.87
C ASP A 336 -11.98 16.48 -17.42
N HIS A 337 -10.96 17.18 -16.94
CA HIS A 337 -10.56 18.50 -17.43
C HIS A 337 -10.14 18.48 -18.90
N TRP A 338 -9.30 17.51 -19.31
CA TRP A 338 -8.88 17.36 -20.71
C TRP A 338 -10.00 16.94 -21.66
N THR A 339 -11.03 16.26 -21.15
CA THR A 339 -12.24 15.94 -21.90
C THR A 339 -13.02 17.22 -22.18
N LEU A 340 -13.21 18.06 -21.15
CA LEU A 340 -13.92 19.34 -21.27
C LEU A 340 -13.22 20.32 -22.22
N GLN A 341 -11.89 20.44 -22.12
CA GLN A 341 -11.08 21.38 -22.92
C GLN A 341 -10.73 20.86 -24.33
N GLY A 342 -11.16 19.64 -24.68
CA GLY A 342 -10.85 19.01 -25.98
C GLY A 342 -9.40 18.53 -26.14
N THR A 343 -8.55 18.64 -25.11
CA THR A 343 -7.17 18.13 -25.12
C THR A 343 -7.12 16.61 -25.28
N LEU A 344 -8.06 15.89 -24.65
CA LEU A 344 -8.12 14.43 -24.78
C LEU A 344 -8.43 13.99 -26.22
N ARG A 345 -9.23 14.78 -26.96
CA ARG A 345 -9.48 14.53 -28.39
C ARG A 345 -8.18 14.65 -29.19
N ARG A 346 -7.39 15.69 -28.95
CA ARG A 346 -6.08 15.89 -29.61
C ARG A 346 -5.09 14.77 -29.28
N LEU A 347 -5.13 14.22 -28.07
CA LEU A 347 -4.35 13.03 -27.72
C LEU A 347 -4.81 11.81 -28.51
N LYS A 348 -6.12 11.58 -28.62
CA LYS A 348 -6.71 10.46 -29.37
C LYS A 348 -6.42 10.50 -30.87
N GLU A 349 -6.18 11.69 -31.42
CA GLU A 349 -5.73 11.87 -32.82
C GLU A 349 -4.29 11.36 -33.07
N ARG A 350 -3.48 11.23 -32.00
CA ARG A 350 -2.08 10.77 -32.08
C ARG A 350 -1.86 9.38 -31.50
N LYS A 351 -2.56 9.02 -30.42
CA LYS A 351 -2.38 7.76 -29.68
C LYS A 351 -3.72 7.21 -29.20
N ARG A 352 -3.88 5.88 -29.23
CA ARG A 352 -5.00 5.21 -28.54
C ARG A 352 -4.82 5.35 -27.03
N VAL A 353 -5.78 5.96 -26.34
CA VAL A 353 -5.66 6.29 -24.91
C VAL A 353 -6.31 5.20 -24.05
N PHE A 354 -5.55 4.69 -23.09
CA PHE A 354 -5.94 3.71 -22.09
C PHE A 354 -5.73 4.27 -20.68
N ARG A 355 -6.47 3.73 -19.72
CA ARG A 355 -6.42 4.12 -18.31
C ARG A 355 -6.32 2.87 -17.46
N GLU A 356 -5.50 2.93 -16.41
CA GLU A 356 -5.40 1.84 -15.44
C GLU A 356 -6.75 1.63 -14.73
N PRO A 357 -7.28 0.39 -14.70
CA PRO A 357 -8.49 0.06 -13.97
C PRO A 357 -8.22 -0.02 -12.46
N ARG A 358 -9.22 0.33 -11.66
CA ARG A 358 -9.14 0.17 -10.19
C ARG A 358 -9.21 -1.29 -9.76
N SER A 359 -9.98 -2.10 -10.47
CA SER A 359 -10.14 -3.54 -10.20
C SER A 359 -8.93 -4.32 -10.69
N SER A 360 -8.47 -5.32 -9.93
CA SER A 360 -7.37 -6.18 -10.35
C SER A 360 -7.76 -7.05 -11.54
N ALA A 361 -9.03 -7.44 -11.61
CA ALA A 361 -9.53 -8.38 -12.61
C ALA A 361 -9.42 -7.82 -14.04
N ASP A 362 -9.46 -6.49 -14.20
CA ASP A 362 -9.49 -5.85 -15.51
C ASP A 362 -8.09 -5.46 -16.02
N VAL A 363 -7.04 -5.58 -15.18
CA VAL A 363 -5.68 -5.14 -15.50
C VAL A 363 -5.17 -5.84 -16.76
N ASP A 364 -5.26 -7.17 -16.80
CA ASP A 364 -4.75 -7.97 -17.92
C ASP A 364 -5.47 -7.68 -19.23
N ALA A 365 -6.79 -7.46 -19.18
CA ALA A 365 -7.59 -7.13 -20.35
C ALA A 365 -7.21 -5.76 -20.94
N VAL A 366 -6.96 -4.76 -20.09
CA VAL A 366 -6.52 -3.42 -20.53
C VAL A 366 -5.11 -3.49 -21.13
N LEU A 367 -4.19 -4.25 -20.53
CA LEU A 367 -2.84 -4.44 -21.08
C LEU A 367 -2.86 -5.14 -22.43
N ALA A 368 -3.63 -6.21 -22.57
CA ALA A 368 -3.76 -6.91 -23.83
C ALA A 368 -4.27 -5.97 -24.92
N SER A 369 -5.26 -5.14 -24.60
CA SER A 369 -5.80 -4.13 -25.50
C SER A 369 -4.79 -3.03 -25.84
N TYR A 370 -3.97 -2.62 -24.88
CA TYR A 370 -2.88 -1.66 -25.05
C TYR A 370 -1.77 -2.20 -25.96
N SER A 371 -1.28 -3.41 -25.71
CA SER A 371 -0.25 -4.05 -26.52
C SER A 371 -0.74 -4.29 -27.95
N GLN A 372 -1.98 -4.77 -28.13
CA GLN A 372 -2.58 -4.93 -29.45
C GLN A 372 -2.74 -3.58 -30.18
N ALA A 373 -3.02 -2.50 -29.43
CA ALA A 373 -3.11 -1.17 -30.02
C ALA A 373 -1.79 -0.68 -30.60
N ILE A 374 -0.67 -1.03 -29.98
CA ILE A 374 0.67 -0.70 -30.44
C ILE A 374 1.05 -1.57 -31.63
N ALA A 375 0.87 -2.89 -31.55
CA ALA A 375 1.19 -3.82 -32.64
C ALA A 375 0.42 -3.48 -33.93
N ASN A 376 -0.85 -3.07 -33.83
CA ASN A 376 -1.64 -2.65 -34.98
C ASN A 376 -1.13 -1.35 -35.65
N CYS A 377 -0.27 -0.58 -34.98
CA CYS A 377 0.35 0.64 -35.49
C CYS A 377 1.70 0.40 -36.17
N GLU A 378 2.30 -0.80 -36.06
CA GLU A 378 3.52 -1.18 -36.82
C GLU A 378 3.26 -1.23 -38.33
N ASN A 379 2.03 -1.61 -38.73
CA ASN A 379 1.55 -1.60 -40.10
C ASN A 379 0.38 -0.61 -40.25
N PRO A 380 0.65 0.70 -40.22
CA PRO A 380 -0.41 1.71 -40.19
C PRO A 380 -1.25 1.65 -41.46
N ARG A 381 -2.58 1.70 -41.30
CA ARG A 381 -3.49 1.85 -42.43
C ARG A 381 -3.16 3.17 -43.16
N PRO A 382 -3.24 3.23 -44.50
CA PRO A 382 -3.00 4.45 -45.26
C PRO A 382 -3.89 5.60 -44.72
N GLY A 383 -3.27 6.70 -44.30
CA GLY A 383 -3.97 7.87 -43.74
C GLY A 383 -4.20 7.86 -42.22
N SER A 384 -3.77 6.84 -41.48
CA SER A 384 -3.84 6.84 -40.01
C SER A 384 -2.75 7.72 -39.39
N ALA A 385 -3.15 8.78 -38.69
CA ALA A 385 -2.25 9.64 -37.90
C ALA A 385 -1.85 9.04 -36.54
N VAL A 386 -2.42 7.88 -36.17
CA VAL A 386 -2.20 7.22 -34.88
C VAL A 386 -0.98 6.31 -34.95
N THR A 387 0.04 6.62 -34.15
CA THR A 387 1.36 5.95 -34.18
C THR A 387 1.59 5.01 -32.99
N GLY A 388 0.55 4.71 -32.21
CA GLY A 388 0.62 3.78 -31.07
C GLY A 388 -0.39 4.10 -29.98
N ALA A 389 -0.02 3.88 -28.72
CA ALA A 389 -0.92 4.02 -27.58
C ALA A 389 -0.33 4.83 -26.42
N LEU A 390 -1.20 5.48 -25.64
CA LEU A 390 -0.89 6.18 -24.41
C LEU A 390 -1.62 5.48 -23.26
N LEU A 391 -0.90 5.08 -22.22
CA LEU A 391 -1.46 4.47 -21.03
C LEU A 391 -1.27 5.41 -19.84
N PHE A 392 -2.37 5.81 -19.19
CA PHE A 392 -2.32 6.48 -17.90
C PHE A 392 -2.28 5.44 -16.78
N CYS A 393 -1.17 5.43 -16.03
CA CYS A 393 -0.96 4.59 -14.86
C CYS A 393 -0.92 5.44 -13.59
N VAL A 394 -1.16 4.81 -12.45
CA VAL A 394 -1.02 5.42 -11.13
C VAL A 394 0.20 4.86 -10.42
N VAL A 395 1.02 5.74 -9.85
CA VAL A 395 2.20 5.33 -9.07
C VAL A 395 1.76 4.58 -7.81
N GLY A 396 2.41 3.44 -7.53
CA GLY A 396 2.06 2.55 -6.42
C GLY A 396 0.79 1.74 -6.65
N ALA A 397 0.21 1.78 -7.85
CA ALA A 397 -0.89 0.91 -8.25
C ALA A 397 -0.38 -0.33 -8.99
N LYS A 398 -1.31 -1.22 -9.37
CA LYS A 398 -1.03 -2.58 -9.85
C LYS A 398 -0.14 -2.56 -11.09
N MET A 399 -0.41 -1.65 -12.02
CA MET A 399 0.37 -1.55 -13.25
C MET A 399 1.78 -1.01 -13.02
N SER A 400 2.00 -0.28 -11.92
CA SER A 400 3.31 0.25 -11.51
C SER A 400 4.12 -0.65 -10.57
N GLU A 401 3.57 -1.79 -10.14
CA GLU A 401 4.25 -2.76 -9.24
C GLU A 401 4.53 -4.11 -9.91
N GLY A 402 3.65 -4.61 -10.79
CA GLY A 402 3.73 -6.00 -11.31
C GLY A 402 4.03 -6.18 -12.81
N ILE A 403 4.06 -5.12 -13.61
CA ILE A 403 4.07 -5.24 -15.07
C ILE A 403 5.41 -4.81 -15.67
N ASN A 404 5.87 -5.55 -16.67
CA ASN A 404 7.02 -5.22 -17.47
C ASN A 404 6.57 -4.57 -18.79
N PHE A 405 6.99 -3.33 -19.06
CA PHE A 405 6.73 -2.67 -20.34
C PHE A 405 7.98 -2.80 -21.21
N SER A 406 8.16 -3.97 -21.81
CA SER A 406 9.30 -4.21 -22.70
C SER A 406 9.08 -3.54 -24.06
N ASP A 407 10.19 -3.09 -24.65
CA ASP A 407 10.24 -2.66 -26.04
C ASP A 407 9.22 -1.56 -26.36
N ASP A 408 8.39 -1.80 -27.38
CA ASP A 408 7.45 -0.84 -27.93
C ASP A 408 6.33 -0.47 -26.97
N LEU A 409 6.17 -1.22 -25.87
CA LEU A 409 5.19 -0.93 -24.83
C LEU A 409 5.53 0.32 -24.01
N ALA A 410 6.78 0.78 -23.97
CA ALA A 410 7.14 1.99 -23.22
C ALA A 410 8.35 2.74 -23.78
N ARG A 411 8.30 3.12 -25.07
CA ARG A 411 9.34 3.97 -25.70
C ARG A 411 9.49 5.33 -25.03
N CYS A 412 8.44 5.81 -24.37
CA CYS A 412 8.53 6.96 -23.49
C CYS A 412 7.77 6.74 -22.18
N VAL A 413 8.45 6.98 -21.06
CA VAL A 413 7.83 7.08 -19.74
C VAL A 413 7.75 8.54 -19.32
N VAL A 414 6.56 8.99 -18.93
CA VAL A 414 6.32 10.32 -18.38
C VAL A 414 5.97 10.18 -16.90
N MET A 415 6.86 10.62 -16.02
CA MET A 415 6.64 10.64 -14.58
C MET A 415 6.11 12.02 -14.15
N VAL A 416 4.83 12.11 -13.80
CA VAL A 416 4.20 13.39 -13.44
C VAL A 416 4.36 13.67 -11.95
N GLY A 417 5.13 14.70 -11.61
CA GLY A 417 5.34 15.13 -10.25
C GLY A 417 6.28 14.22 -9.46
N LEU A 418 6.24 14.43 -8.14
CA LEU A 418 6.88 13.57 -7.13
C LEU A 418 5.76 12.96 -6.27
N PRO A 419 5.59 11.62 -6.28
CA PRO A 419 4.50 10.89 -5.63
C PRO A 419 4.76 10.77 -4.12
N TYR A 420 4.91 11.90 -3.44
CA TYR A 420 5.06 11.91 -2.00
C TYR A 420 3.82 11.33 -1.32
N PRO A 421 3.98 10.43 -0.34
CA PRO A 421 2.84 9.97 0.45
C PRO A 421 2.26 11.14 1.26
N ASP A 422 1.02 10.96 1.71
CA ASP A 422 0.34 11.99 2.51
C ASP A 422 1.05 12.15 3.86
N ARG A 423 1.63 13.33 4.10
CA ARG A 423 2.33 13.63 5.36
C ARG A 423 1.37 13.77 6.54
N SER A 424 0.07 13.93 6.30
CA SER A 424 -0.97 13.92 7.33
C SER A 424 -1.39 12.52 7.77
N ASP A 425 -0.93 11.47 7.07
CA ASP A 425 -1.18 10.08 7.48
C ASP A 425 -0.56 9.83 8.86
N PRO A 426 -1.37 9.54 9.89
CA PRO A 426 -0.86 9.37 11.24
C PRO A 426 0.03 8.13 11.37
N GLU A 427 -0.14 7.10 10.53
CA GLU A 427 0.75 5.94 10.51
C GLU A 427 2.17 6.33 10.08
N LEU A 428 2.27 7.12 9.01
CA LEU A 428 3.53 7.66 8.50
C LEU A 428 4.20 8.57 9.53
N GLN A 429 3.42 9.42 10.22
CA GLN A 429 3.95 10.28 11.27
C GLN A 429 4.56 9.49 12.42
N GLN A 430 3.90 8.42 12.87
CA GLN A 430 4.46 7.53 13.90
C GLN A 430 5.76 6.86 13.45
N LYS A 431 5.81 6.40 12.20
CA LYS A 431 7.02 5.79 11.62
C LYS A 431 8.16 6.80 11.52
N MET A 432 7.88 8.03 11.07
CA MET A 432 8.89 9.09 10.99
C MET A 432 9.39 9.48 12.39
N ALA A 433 8.49 9.65 13.36
CA ALA A 433 8.85 9.96 14.74
C ALA A 433 9.70 8.86 15.39
N PHE A 434 9.40 7.59 15.12
CA PHE A 434 10.21 6.45 15.57
C PHE A 434 11.62 6.46 14.96
N LEU A 435 11.75 6.78 13.67
CA LEU A 435 13.06 6.89 13.04
C LEU A 435 13.86 8.08 13.59
N ASP A 436 13.19 9.18 13.90
CA ASP A 436 13.80 10.38 14.46
C ASP A 436 14.24 10.22 15.91
N SER A 437 13.63 9.30 16.68
CA SER A 437 14.01 9.02 18.07
C SER A 437 15.24 8.10 18.20
N ARG A 438 15.69 7.46 17.10
CA ARG A 438 16.86 6.58 17.13
C ARG A 438 18.16 7.38 17.23
N PRO A 439 19.10 6.99 18.10
CA PRO A 439 20.41 7.61 18.15
C PRO A 439 21.15 7.36 16.83
N ARG A 440 21.50 8.43 16.13
CA ARG A 440 22.38 8.36 14.96
C ARG A 440 23.78 8.04 15.46
N GLY A 441 24.34 6.90 15.02
CA GLY A 441 25.68 6.49 15.44
C GLY A 441 26.72 7.59 15.14
N ALA A 442 27.58 7.88 16.12
CA ALA A 442 28.85 8.65 16.13
C ALA A 442 29.03 9.97 15.34
N SER A 443 28.19 10.34 14.38
CA SER A 443 28.22 11.64 13.70
C SER A 443 27.31 12.64 14.42
N GLY A 444 27.76 13.06 15.61
CA GLY A 444 27.07 13.96 16.53
C GLY A 444 26.88 15.42 16.06
N ALA A 445 26.49 15.64 14.81
CA ALA A 445 26.01 16.95 14.38
C ALA A 445 24.49 17.03 14.60
N ALA A 446 24.04 18.05 15.35
CA ALA A 446 22.63 18.38 15.49
C ALA A 446 22.04 18.62 14.10
N ALA A 447 21.35 17.62 13.55
CA ALA A 447 20.78 17.71 12.22
C ALA A 447 19.60 18.69 12.25
N SER A 448 19.57 19.60 11.28
CA SER A 448 18.38 20.40 11.02
C SER A 448 17.16 19.49 10.81
N PRO A 449 15.92 19.94 11.10
CA PRO A 449 14.69 19.15 10.87
C PRO A 449 14.53 18.64 9.43
N ALA A 450 15.17 19.33 8.46
CA ALA A 450 15.19 18.93 7.05
C ALA A 450 16.10 17.72 6.76
N GLN A 451 16.98 17.36 7.71
CA GLN A 451 17.92 16.25 7.63
C GLN A 451 17.63 15.18 8.68
N SER A 452 16.40 15.09 9.22
CA SER A 452 15.99 14.04 10.15
C SER A 452 15.85 12.67 9.45
N ALA A 453 15.92 11.57 10.19
CA ALA A 453 15.86 10.22 9.61
C ALA A 453 14.46 9.92 9.06
N GLY A 454 13.43 10.46 9.73
CA GLY A 454 12.06 10.48 9.26
C GLY A 454 11.88 11.31 7.99
N SER A 455 12.50 12.49 7.89
CA SER A 455 12.46 13.30 6.65
C SER A 455 13.12 12.58 5.48
N GLU A 456 14.27 11.95 5.72
CA GLU A 456 14.96 11.15 4.71
C GLU A 456 14.13 9.92 4.30
N TYR A 457 13.52 9.23 5.25
CA TYR A 457 12.58 8.13 5.01
C TYR A 457 11.42 8.56 4.10
N TYR A 458 10.80 9.70 4.40
CA TYR A 458 9.71 10.26 3.61
C TYR A 458 10.11 10.53 2.15
N GLU A 459 11.28 11.13 1.94
CA GLU A 459 11.81 11.33 0.59
C GLU A 459 12.17 10.02 -0.11
N ASN A 460 12.71 9.05 0.63
CA ASN A 460 13.08 7.75 0.08
C ASN A 460 11.84 6.95 -0.36
N LEU A 461 10.71 7.05 0.36
CA LEU A 461 9.44 6.47 -0.09
C LEU A 461 9.02 7.03 -1.46
N CYS A 462 9.07 8.36 -1.62
CA CYS A 462 8.76 9.02 -2.89
C CYS A 462 9.68 8.54 -4.02
N MET A 463 11.00 8.55 -3.79
CA MET A 463 11.97 8.19 -4.84
C MET A 463 11.98 6.70 -5.15
N ARG A 464 11.69 5.82 -4.19
CA ARG A 464 11.47 4.40 -4.46
C ARG A 464 10.31 4.19 -5.42
N ALA A 465 9.19 4.87 -5.21
CA ALA A 465 8.03 4.79 -6.10
C ALA A 465 8.33 5.32 -7.51
N VAL A 466 9.08 6.43 -7.62
CA VAL A 466 9.61 6.96 -8.89
C VAL A 466 10.48 5.91 -9.59
N ASN A 467 11.50 5.40 -8.90
CA ASN A 467 12.49 4.47 -9.46
C ASN A 467 11.85 3.15 -9.88
N GLN A 468 10.86 2.66 -9.12
CA GLN A 468 10.08 1.47 -9.49
C GLN A 468 9.21 1.69 -10.72
N SER A 469 8.70 2.91 -10.94
CA SER A 469 7.86 3.22 -12.11
C SER A 469 8.72 3.35 -13.37
N ILE A 470 9.80 4.13 -13.32
CA ILE A 470 10.66 4.40 -14.48
C ILE A 470 11.56 3.19 -14.86
N GLY A 471 11.91 2.34 -13.90
CA GLY A 471 12.71 1.13 -14.14
C GLY A 471 11.98 0.02 -14.90
N ARG A 472 10.73 0.22 -15.33
CA ARG A 472 9.91 -0.77 -16.06
C ARG A 472 10.04 -0.71 -17.57
N ALA A 473 10.60 0.37 -18.10
CA ALA A 473 10.65 0.62 -19.54
C ALA A 473 11.83 -0.03 -20.26
N ILE A 474 12.80 -0.57 -19.51
CA ILE A 474 14.02 -1.13 -20.09
C ILE A 474 14.18 -2.55 -19.57
N ARG A 475 14.21 -3.53 -20.49
CA ARG A 475 14.29 -4.95 -20.11
C ARG A 475 15.60 -5.64 -20.46
N HIS A 476 16.24 -5.24 -21.54
CA HIS A 476 17.46 -5.89 -22.03
C HIS A 476 18.48 -4.89 -22.57
N ILE A 477 19.69 -5.38 -22.81
CA ILE A 477 20.84 -4.57 -23.30
C ILE A 477 20.54 -3.79 -24.59
N ASN A 478 19.71 -4.35 -25.47
CA ASN A 478 19.35 -3.75 -26.76
C ASN A 478 18.09 -2.87 -26.71
N ASP A 479 17.51 -2.65 -25.53
CA ASP A 479 16.27 -1.88 -25.39
C ASP A 479 16.59 -0.38 -25.37
N TYR A 480 15.60 0.47 -25.65
CA TYR A 480 15.75 1.92 -25.58
C TYR A 480 14.47 2.63 -25.15
N ALA A 481 14.61 3.68 -24.34
CA ALA A 481 13.48 4.47 -23.87
C ALA A 481 13.88 5.91 -23.51
N ALA A 482 12.96 6.83 -23.73
CA ALA A 482 13.02 8.18 -23.17
C ALA A 482 12.28 8.22 -21.82
N ILE A 483 12.81 8.97 -20.85
CA ILE A 483 12.19 9.13 -19.53
C ILE A 483 12.03 10.62 -19.24
N LEU A 484 10.81 11.11 -19.13
CA LEU A 484 10.51 12.49 -18.79
C LEU A 484 10.11 12.59 -17.33
N LEU A 485 10.93 13.28 -16.53
CA LEU A 485 10.66 13.58 -15.14
C LEU A 485 10.03 14.97 -15.05
N VAL A 486 8.70 15.03 -14.97
CA VAL A 486 7.91 16.27 -15.12
C VAL A 486 7.61 16.87 -13.75
N ASP A 487 8.55 17.64 -13.21
CA ASP A 487 8.40 18.52 -12.05
C ASP A 487 9.64 19.40 -11.96
N HIS A 488 9.50 20.68 -11.59
CA HIS A 488 10.67 21.55 -11.45
C HIS A 488 11.68 21.04 -10.40
N ARG A 489 11.24 20.26 -9.42
CA ARG A 489 12.09 19.76 -8.32
C ARG A 489 13.11 18.74 -8.77
N TYR A 490 12.90 18.03 -9.89
CA TYR A 490 13.93 17.13 -10.45
C TYR A 490 15.18 17.90 -10.91
N ALA A 491 14.99 19.11 -11.45
CA ALA A 491 16.09 19.96 -11.89
C ALA A 491 16.62 20.88 -10.77
N SER A 492 15.74 21.34 -9.87
CA SER A 492 16.09 22.36 -8.87
C SER A 492 16.54 21.81 -7.51
N ARG A 493 16.46 20.50 -7.27
CA ARG A 493 16.87 19.88 -5.99
C ARG A 493 17.83 18.73 -6.23
N ASP A 494 19.11 18.99 -5.96
CA ASP A 494 20.17 17.97 -6.05
C ASP A 494 19.91 16.74 -5.18
N ALA A 495 19.21 16.91 -4.05
CA ALA A 495 18.83 15.79 -3.18
C ALA A 495 17.85 14.81 -3.86
N VAL A 496 16.95 15.30 -4.71
CA VAL A 496 16.00 14.48 -5.47
C VAL A 496 16.74 13.78 -6.61
N ALA A 497 17.53 14.52 -7.38
CA ALA A 497 18.30 13.98 -8.51
C ALA A 497 19.27 12.88 -8.08
N ARG A 498 19.98 13.05 -6.95
CA ARG A 498 20.91 12.05 -6.40
C ARG A 498 20.25 10.74 -5.92
N LYS A 499 18.93 10.74 -5.75
CA LYS A 499 18.15 9.54 -5.37
C LYS A 499 17.63 8.75 -6.58
N LEU A 500 17.89 9.21 -7.80
CA LEU A 500 17.66 8.43 -9.02
C LEU A 500 18.74 7.34 -9.16
N PRO A 501 18.46 6.22 -9.86
CA PRO A 501 19.46 5.19 -10.13
C PRO A 501 20.64 5.77 -10.92
N GLY A 502 21.86 5.32 -10.64
CA GLY A 502 23.08 5.91 -11.23
C GLY A 502 23.07 5.99 -12.76
N TRP A 503 22.51 4.98 -13.44
CA TRP A 503 22.40 4.93 -14.90
C TRP A 503 21.38 5.93 -15.49
N ILE A 504 20.41 6.39 -14.69
CA ILE A 504 19.50 7.48 -15.06
C ILE A 504 20.09 8.82 -14.67
N ALA A 505 20.64 8.91 -13.45
CA ALA A 505 21.19 10.15 -12.90
C ALA A 505 22.39 10.65 -13.72
N GLY A 506 23.25 9.74 -14.20
CA GLY A 506 24.42 10.09 -15.02
C GLY A 506 24.06 10.68 -16.38
N GLU A 507 22.93 10.27 -16.95
CA GLU A 507 22.45 10.74 -18.27
C GLU A 507 21.37 11.83 -18.16
N LEU A 508 20.97 12.22 -16.95
CA LEU A 508 19.86 13.14 -16.72
C LEU A 508 20.19 14.54 -17.26
N ARG A 509 19.41 14.98 -18.26
CA ARG A 509 19.55 16.34 -18.81
C ARG A 509 18.47 17.27 -18.29
N ASN A 510 18.89 18.40 -17.75
CA ASN A 510 17.99 19.50 -17.41
C ASN A 510 17.65 20.28 -18.68
N ALA A 511 16.42 20.15 -19.17
CA ALA A 511 16.01 20.87 -20.36
C ALA A 511 15.79 22.36 -20.04
N ALA A 512 16.53 23.24 -20.72
CA ALA A 512 16.43 24.69 -20.52
C ALA A 512 15.06 25.27 -20.92
N SER A 513 14.37 24.62 -21.87
CA SER A 513 13.05 24.99 -22.35
C SER A 513 12.27 23.76 -22.82
N PHE A 514 10.95 23.90 -22.97
CA PHE A 514 10.13 22.84 -23.54
C PHE A 514 10.52 22.51 -24.99
N GLY A 515 10.97 23.50 -25.77
CA GLY A 515 11.48 23.27 -27.12
C GLY A 515 12.68 22.33 -27.13
N ALA A 516 13.60 22.46 -26.15
CA ALA A 516 14.73 21.56 -26.01
C ALA A 516 14.30 20.12 -25.65
N VAL A 517 13.21 19.95 -24.89
CA VAL A 517 12.64 18.62 -24.61
C VAL A 517 12.19 17.95 -25.90
N VAL A 518 11.38 18.65 -26.71
CA VAL A 518 10.83 18.10 -27.96
C VAL A 518 11.95 17.82 -28.96
N ALA A 519 12.91 18.74 -29.12
CA ALA A 519 14.07 18.54 -29.99
C ALA A 519 14.89 17.31 -29.58
N GLY A 520 15.19 17.17 -28.28
CA GLY A 520 15.95 16.04 -27.76
C GLY A 520 15.22 14.70 -27.89
N LEU A 521 13.89 14.68 -27.79
CA LEU A 521 13.09 13.47 -28.04
C LEU A 521 13.07 13.09 -29.52
N SER A 522 12.83 14.08 -30.40
CA SER A 522 12.82 13.84 -31.86
C SER A 522 14.17 13.36 -32.37
N GLU A 523 15.27 13.94 -31.88
CA GLU A 523 16.63 13.48 -32.18
C GLU A 523 16.83 12.04 -31.70
N PHE A 524 16.53 11.77 -30.43
CA PHE A 524 16.70 10.44 -29.84
C PHE A 524 15.93 9.34 -30.60
N PHE A 525 14.65 9.56 -30.93
CA PHE A 525 13.88 8.54 -31.64
C PHE A 525 14.26 8.41 -33.11
N ARG A 526 14.74 9.47 -33.76
CA ARG A 526 15.28 9.39 -35.11
C ARG A 526 16.57 8.59 -35.16
N ASP A 527 17.42 8.71 -34.15
CA ASP A 527 18.68 7.96 -34.07
C ASP A 527 18.46 6.47 -33.73
N LYS A 528 17.25 6.09 -33.31
CA LYS A 528 16.86 4.70 -32.98
C LYS A 528 15.97 4.04 -34.02
N ALA A 529 15.36 4.82 -34.91
CA ALA A 529 14.61 4.34 -36.07
C ALA A 529 15.56 3.87 -37.16
#